data_AF-A0A0E3UIH4-F1
#
_entry.id   AF-A0A0E3UIH4-F1
#
_cell.length_a   1.000
_cell.length_b   1.000
_cell.length_c   1.000
_cell.angle_alpha   90.00
_cell.angle_beta   90.00
_cell.angle_gamma   90.00
#
_symmetry.space_group_name_H-M   'P 1'
#
loop_
_entity.id
_entity.type
_entity.pdbx_description
1 polymer ?
#
loop_
_entity_poly.entity_id
_entity_poly.type
_entity_poly.pdbx_seq_one_letter_code
_entity_poly.pdbx_strand_id
1 'polypeptide(L)' 'MLVIRRLVDRHRAYTGIFLPGEPARIFPTSDSEHARILQIYKQDRPHEGIVNDFSELALGKDLLPHRD' A
#
# COMPACT_ATOMS: atom_id res chain seq x y z
N MET A 1 11.96 -3.60 -0.34
CA MET A 1 10.92 -2.81 -1.04
C MET A 1 9.76 -2.61 -0.08
N LEU A 2 9.40 -1.36 0.22
CA LEU A 2 8.26 -1.07 1.09
C LEU A 2 7.04 -0.78 0.22
N VAL A 3 5.94 -1.50 0.46
CA VAL A 3 4.69 -1.31 -0.27
C VAL A 3 3.62 -0.90 0.72
N ILE A 4 2.98 0.23 0.47
CA ILE A 4 1.85 0.71 1.26
C ILE A 4 0.62 0.69 0.36
N ARG A 5 -0.46 0.04 0.80
CA ARG A 5 -1.72 -0.07 0.05
C ARG A 5 -2.90 0.38 0.89
N ARG A 6 -3.87 1.00 0.22
CA ARG A 6 -5.22 1.18 0.74
C ARG A 6 -6.00 -0.12 0.55
N LEU A 7 -6.56 -0.64 1.62
CA LEU A 7 -7.47 -1.78 1.60
C LEU A 7 -8.85 -1.32 2.06
N VAL A 8 -9.91 -1.79 1.42
CA VAL A 8 -11.28 -1.39 1.73
C VAL A 8 -12.15 -2.64 1.78
N ASP A 9 -12.92 -2.80 2.85
CA ASP A 9 -13.99 -3.79 2.94
C ASP A 9 -15.36 -3.08 2.88
N ARG A 10 -16.46 -3.82 3.10
CA ARG A 10 -17.82 -3.24 3.03
C ARG A 10 -18.13 -2.17 4.07
N HIS A 11 -17.35 -2.08 5.15
CA HIS A 11 -17.66 -1.29 6.34
C HIS A 11 -16.52 -0.38 6.77
N ARG A 12 -15.28 -0.70 6.41
CA ARG A 12 -14.07 -0.10 6.95
C ARG A 12 -12.98 -0.07 5.90
N ALA A 13 -12.03 0.81 6.14
CA ALA A 13 -10.85 0.92 5.33
C ALA A 13 -9.60 0.86 6.20
N TYR A 14 -8.54 0.31 5.63
CA TYR A 14 -7.31 -0.06 6.31
C TYR A 14 -6.11 0.44 5.51
N THR A 15 -4.98 0.55 6.18
CA THR A 15 -3.68 0.67 5.54
C THR A 15 -2.91 -0.62 5.76
N GLY A 16 -2.41 -1.20 4.67
CA GLY A 16 -1.50 -2.34 4.71
C GLY A 16 -0.08 -1.89 4.40
N ILE A 17 0.88 -2.27 5.26
CA ILE A 17 2.31 -2.05 5.07
C ILE A 17 2.98 -3.42 4.88
N PHE A 18 3.65 -3.59 3.75
CA PHE A 18 4.29 -4.84 3.34
C PHE A 18 5.79 -4.62 3.15
N LEU A 19 6.59 -5.42 3.84
CA LEU A 19 8.03 -5.43 3.73
C LEU A 19 8.47 -6.89 3.52
N PRO A 20 9.27 -7.22 2.48
CA PRO A 20 9.75 -8.57 2.24
C PRO A 20 10.46 -9.15 3.47
N GLY A 21 10.06 -10.36 3.86
CA GLY A 21 10.60 -11.05 5.04
C GLY A 21 9.92 -10.70 6.36
N GLU A 22 9.04 -9.70 6.39
CA GLU A 22 8.28 -9.30 7.58
C GLU A 22 6.79 -9.62 7.42
N PRO A 23 6.09 -9.99 8.52
CA PRO A 23 4.64 -10.09 8.51
C PRO A 23 3.99 -8.77 8.09
N ALA A 24 2.94 -8.86 7.26
CA ALA A 24 2.18 -7.69 6.85
C ALA A 24 1.55 -7.00 8.06
N ARG A 25 1.67 -5.67 8.13
CA ARG A 25 1.00 -4.85 9.15
C ARG A 25 -0.22 -4.20 8.54
N ILE A 26 -1.40 -4.63 8.98
CA ILE A 26 -2.68 -4.12 8.49
C ILE A 26 -3.46 -3.56 9.68
N PHE A 27 -3.85 -2.29 9.59
CA PHE A 27 -4.58 -1.61 10.66
C PHE A 27 -5.60 -0.63 10.08
N PRO A 28 -6.74 -0.42 10.77
CA PRO A 28 -7.78 0.47 10.30
C PRO A 28 -7.26 1.90 10.22
N THR A 29 -7.58 2.60 9.15
CA THR A 29 -7.23 4.01 8.96
C THR A 29 -8.31 4.73 8.16
N SER A 30 -8.55 5.98 8.49
CA SER A 30 -9.22 6.95 7.62
C SER A 30 -8.36 7.32 6.40
N ASP A 31 -8.95 8.04 5.46
CA ASP A 31 -8.23 8.51 4.26
C ASP A 31 -7.16 9.56 4.60
N SER A 32 -7.40 10.41 5.59
CA SER A 32 -6.42 11.39 6.06
C SER A 32 -5.22 10.72 6.74
N GLU A 33 -5.46 9.70 7.56
CA GLU A 33 -4.40 8.89 8.16
C GLU A 33 -3.58 8.15 7.09
N HIS A 34 -4.27 7.55 6.09
CA HIS A 34 -3.59 6.90 4.98
C HIS A 34 -2.70 7.87 4.19
N ALA A 35 -3.23 9.04 3.82
CA ALA A 35 -2.48 10.08 3.12
C ALA A 35 -1.27 10.56 3.93
N ARG A 36 -1.43 10.71 5.26
CA ARG A 36 -0.33 11.08 6.15
C ARG A 36 0.76 10.00 6.20
N ILE A 37 0.37 8.72 6.20
CA ILE A 37 1.32 7.59 6.11
C ILE A 37 2.10 7.66 4.79
N LEU A 38 1.42 7.84 3.65
CA LEU A 38 2.09 7.98 2.36
C LEU A 38 3.09 9.14 2.36
N GLN A 39 2.73 10.29 2.95
CA GLN A 39 3.61 11.45 3.06
C GLN A 39 4.87 11.15 3.89
N ILE A 40 4.74 10.46 5.02
CA ILE A 40 5.87 10.09 5.89
C ILE A 40 6.86 9.20 5.14
N TYR A 41 6.35 8.22 4.39
CA TYR A 41 7.16 7.31 3.58
C TYR A 41 7.49 7.86 2.20
N LYS A 42 7.13 9.11 1.91
CA LYS A 42 7.35 9.79 0.63
C LYS A 42 6.76 9.03 -0.58
N GLN A 43 5.70 8.26 -0.39
CA GLN A 43 4.97 7.55 -1.47
C GLN A 43 3.75 8.34 -1.98
N ASP A 44 3.53 9.55 -1.44
CA ASP A 44 2.43 10.44 -1.81
C ASP A 44 2.61 11.07 -3.20
N ARG A 45 3.86 11.24 -3.64
CA ARG A 45 4.22 11.86 -4.92
C ARG A 45 5.60 11.40 -5.39
N PRO A 46 6.00 11.66 -6.64
CA PRO A 46 7.38 11.50 -7.06
C PRO A 46 8.29 12.44 -6.25
N HIS A 47 9.39 11.90 -5.73
CA HIS A 47 10.43 12.69 -5.07
C HIS A 47 11.77 12.38 -5.73
N GLU A 48 12.62 13.39 -5.86
CA GLU A 48 13.95 13.22 -6.45
C GLU A 48 14.78 12.20 -5.66
N GLY A 49 15.41 11.24 -6.38
CA GLY A 49 16.19 10.17 -5.77
C GLY A 49 15.38 9.07 -5.09
N ILE A 50 14.04 9.10 -5.17
CA ILE A 50 13.16 8.07 -4.60
C ILE A 50 12.32 7.44 -5.70
N VAL A 51 12.52 6.15 -5.92
CA VAL A 51 11.67 5.34 -6.82
C VAL A 51 10.40 4.98 -6.05
N ASN A 52 9.29 5.64 -6.39
CA ASN A 52 7.97 5.43 -5.77
C ASN A 52 7.00 4.64 -6.65
N ASP A 53 7.36 4.41 -7.91
CA ASP A 53 6.55 3.64 -8.84
C ASP A 53 7.08 2.20 -8.93
N PHE A 54 6.27 1.28 -8.42
CA PHE A 54 6.51 -0.17 -8.47
C PHE A 54 5.36 -0.88 -9.19
N SER A 55 4.62 -0.16 -10.04
CA SER A 55 3.48 -0.71 -10.79
C SER A 55 3.88 -1.90 -11.67
N GLU A 56 5.13 -1.92 -12.16
CA GLU A 56 5.72 -3.01 -12.94
C GLU A 56 5.73 -4.36 -12.20
N LEU A 57 5.79 -4.34 -10.87
CA LEU A 57 5.89 -5.55 -10.06
C LEU A 57 4.52 -6.23 -9.83
N ALA A 58 3.43 -5.67 -10.37
CA ALA A 58 2.08 -6.23 -10.30
C ALA A 58 1.63 -6.66 -8.89
N LEU A 59 2.23 -6.07 -7.85
CA LEU A 59 2.05 -6.48 -6.45
C LEU A 59 0.58 -6.32 -6.04
N GLY A 60 -0.09 -7.47 -5.87
CA GLY A 60 -1.53 -7.58 -5.57
C GLY A 60 -2.35 -8.32 -6.64
N LYS A 61 -1.81 -8.61 -7.84
CA LYS A 61 -2.50 -9.46 -8.83
C LYS A 61 -2.59 -10.92 -8.39
N ASP A 62 -1.59 -11.43 -7.68
CA ASP A 62 -1.55 -12.83 -7.22
C ASP A 62 -2.57 -13.12 -6.09
N LEU A 63 -3.17 -12.09 -5.49
CA LEU A 63 -4.17 -12.21 -4.42
C LEU A 63 -5.61 -12.01 -4.91
N LEU A 64 -5.81 -11.68 -6.19
CA LEU A 64 -7.14 -11.65 -6.80
C LEU A 64 -7.34 -12.99 -7.52
N PRO A 65 -8.29 -13.85 -7.09
CA PRO A 65 -8.58 -15.06 -7.85
C PRO A 65 -8.96 -14.64 -9.27
N HIS A 66 -8.30 -15.26 -10.26
CA HIS A 66 -8.70 -15.19 -11.66
C HIS A 66 -10.20 -15.48 -11.72
N ARG A 67 -10.99 -14.45 -12.02
CA ARG A 67 -12.36 -14.62 -12.45
C ARG A 67 -12.28 -14.75 -13.96
N ASP A 68 -12.50 -15.97 -14.43
CA ASP A 68 -12.78 -16.30 -15.83
C ASP A 68 -13.92 -15.43 -16.39
#